data_AF-A0A957HCW7-F1
#
_entry.id   AF-A0A957HCW7-F1
#
_cell.length_a   1.000
_cell.length_b   1.000
_cell.length_c   1.000
_cell.angle_alpha   90.00
_cell.angle_beta   90.00
_cell.angle_gamma   90.00
#
_symmetry.space_group_name_H-M   'P 1'
#
loop_
_entity.id
_entity.type
_entity.pdbx_description
1 polymer ?
#
loop_
_entity_poly.entity_id
_entity_poly.type
_entity_poly.pdbx_seq_one_letter_code
_entity_poly.pdbx_strand_id
1 'polypeptide(L)'
;ALIMVMEGLPLLPLVIGAGILIGGMLAYAYRRQTGTRKDAENLRVRSAQGELHILAGGIRVGENRVMVGSEHFFVSTEQARALQEYFPGVVRVFYATNSRQILSAEALREVNVDKLKVEDLQDDERADLILEAERQENEHIRR
;
A
#
# COMPACT_ATOMS: atom_id res chain seq x y z
N ALA A 1 51.13 -13.81 -13.60
CA ALA A 1 51.43 -14.86 -12.59
C ALA A 1 52.54 -15.81 -13.08
N LEU A 2 52.48 -16.33 -14.31
CA LEU A 2 53.48 -17.27 -14.84
C LEU A 2 54.92 -16.69 -14.96
N ILE A 3 55.04 -15.38 -15.22
CA ILE A 3 56.35 -14.72 -15.47
C ILE A 3 57.17 -14.57 -14.17
N MET A 4 56.53 -14.37 -13.01
CA MET A 4 57.24 -14.17 -11.73
C MET A 4 57.73 -15.47 -11.08
N VAL A 5 57.12 -16.61 -11.39
CA VAL A 5 57.59 -17.92 -10.92
C VAL A 5 58.96 -18.26 -11.53
N MET A 6 59.25 -17.78 -12.74
CA MET A 6 60.53 -18.01 -13.42
C MET A 6 61.68 -17.12 -12.94
N GLU A 7 61.41 -15.97 -12.31
CA GLU A 7 62.44 -15.02 -11.84
C GLU A 7 62.75 -15.16 -10.34
N GLY A 8 62.16 -16.13 -9.63
CA GLY A 8 62.45 -16.38 -8.21
C GLY A 8 61.93 -15.31 -7.24
N LEU A 9 61.05 -14.41 -7.71
CA LEU A 9 60.44 -13.38 -6.88
C LEU A 9 59.37 -14.00 -5.96
N PRO A 10 59.35 -13.67 -4.65
CA PRO A 10 58.38 -14.25 -3.73
C PRO A 10 56.97 -13.78 -4.10
N LEU A 11 56.12 -14.72 -4.53
CA LEU A 11 54.73 -14.46 -4.93
C LEU A 11 53.83 -13.99 -3.78
N LEU A 12 54.21 -14.34 -2.54
CA LEU A 12 53.48 -14.06 -1.30
C LEU A 12 53.13 -12.58 -1.09
N PRO A 13 54.09 -11.62 -1.10
CA PRO A 13 53.77 -10.20 -0.94
C PRO A 13 52.87 -9.65 -2.05
N LEU A 14 52.97 -10.17 -3.28
CA LEU A 14 52.11 -9.75 -4.39
C LEU A 14 50.66 -10.20 -4.20
N VAL A 15 50.45 -11.45 -3.77
CA VAL A 15 49.12 -12.01 -3.49
C VAL A 15 48.48 -11.30 -2.29
N ILE A 16 49.26 -11.02 -1.24
CA ILE A 16 48.80 -10.27 -0.07
C ILE A 16 48.44 -8.83 -0.46
N GLY A 17 49.31 -8.15 -1.22
CA GLY A 17 49.05 -6.78 -1.70
C GLY A 17 47.82 -6.69 -2.61
N ALA A 18 47.64 -7.65 -3.52
CA ALA A 18 46.46 -7.76 -4.37
C ALA A 18 45.19 -8.04 -3.55
N GLY A 19 45.27 -8.90 -2.53
CA GLY A 19 44.15 -9.21 -1.63
C GLY A 19 43.67 -8.00 -0.84
N ILE A 20 44.58 -7.15 -0.37
CA ILE A 20 44.22 -5.92 0.36
C ILE A 20 43.52 -4.92 -0.56
N LEU A 21 44.02 -4.73 -1.78
CA LEU A 21 43.42 -3.81 -2.76
C LEU A 21 42.03 -4.29 -3.22
N ILE A 22 41.92 -5.56 -3.60
CA ILE A 22 40.67 -6.17 -4.07
C ILE A 22 39.65 -6.22 -2.91
N GLY A 23 40.08 -6.62 -1.71
CA GLY A 23 39.25 -6.64 -0.52
C GLY A 23 38.75 -5.25 -0.12
N GLY A 24 39.60 -4.24 -0.19
CA GLY A 24 39.23 -2.84 0.04
C GLY A 24 38.20 -2.32 -0.95
N MET A 25 38.36 -2.61 -2.25
CA MET A 25 37.40 -2.23 -3.29
C MET A 25 36.05 -2.94 -3.11
N LEU A 26 36.05 -4.23 -2.79
CA LEU A 26 34.83 -4.99 -2.49
C LEU A 26 34.10 -4.43 -1.26
N ALA A 27 34.82 -4.11 -0.18
CA ALA A 27 34.23 -3.51 1.02
C ALA A 27 33.62 -2.13 0.73
N TYR A 28 34.30 -1.31 -0.07
CA TYR A 28 33.79 0.00 -0.51
C TYR A 28 32.54 -0.14 -1.39
N ALA A 29 32.58 -1.05 -2.37
CA ALA A 29 31.43 -1.35 -3.24
C ALA A 29 30.23 -1.86 -2.45
N TYR A 30 30.46 -2.76 -1.49
CA TYR A 30 29.42 -3.30 -0.61
C TYR A 30 28.78 -2.19 0.23
N ARG A 31 29.58 -1.32 0.84
CA ARG A 31 29.06 -0.14 1.59
C ARG A 31 28.24 0.79 0.73
N ARG A 32 28.70 1.07 -0.49
CA ARG A 32 27.97 1.91 -1.45
C ARG A 32 26.62 1.28 -1.81
N GLN A 33 26.59 -0.03 -2.08
CA GLN A 33 25.37 -0.76 -2.41
C GLN A 33 24.36 -0.76 -1.26
N THR A 34 24.82 -0.89 -0.01
CA THR A 34 23.95 -0.79 1.16
C THR A 34 23.33 0.60 1.32
N GLY A 35 24.10 1.66 1.04
CA GLY A 35 23.59 3.04 1.03
C GLY A 35 22.49 3.24 -0.02
N THR A 36 22.74 2.80 -1.26
CA THR A 36 21.75 2.95 -2.34
C THR A 36 20.47 2.14 -2.09
N ARG A 37 20.57 0.96 -1.45
CA ARG A 37 19.39 0.19 -1.03
C ARG A 37 18.57 0.92 0.03
N LYS A 38 19.23 1.52 1.03
CA LYS A 38 18.57 2.29 2.09
C LYS A 38 17.86 3.53 1.52
N ASP A 39 18.47 4.21 0.57
CA ASP A 39 17.85 5.36 -0.10
C ASP A 39 16.65 4.95 -0.96
N ALA A 40 16.76 3.84 -1.69
CA ALA A 40 15.63 3.29 -2.45
C ALA A 40 14.47 2.86 -1.55
N GLU A 41 14.75 2.33 -0.35
CA GLU A 41 13.73 2.00 0.63
C GLU A 41 13.09 3.24 1.25
N ASN A 42 13.85 4.31 1.50
CA ASN A 42 13.34 5.58 2.01
C ASN A 42 12.38 6.26 1.03
N LEU A 43 12.53 6.03 -0.29
CA LEU A 43 11.67 6.61 -1.33
C LEU A 43 10.38 5.81 -1.57
N ARG A 44 10.15 4.69 -0.88
CA ARG A 44 8.93 3.89 -1.08
C ARG A 44 7.72 4.61 -0.52
N VAL A 45 6.82 5.00 -1.42
CA VAL A 45 5.49 5.51 -1.07
C VAL A 45 4.51 4.35 -1.00
N ARG A 46 3.64 4.36 0.01
CA ARG A 46 2.50 3.45 0.15
C ARG A 46 1.21 4.24 0.22
N SER A 47 0.10 3.57 -0.05
CA SER A 47 -1.23 4.14 0.07
C SER A 47 -2.06 3.34 1.05
N ALA A 48 -2.76 4.02 1.96
CA ALA A 48 -3.79 3.45 2.82
C ALA A 48 -5.15 4.01 2.39
N GLN A 49 -6.20 3.19 2.45
CA GLN A 49 -7.57 3.60 2.16
C GLN A 49 -8.49 3.15 3.29
N GLY A 50 -9.38 4.04 3.73
CA GLY A 50 -10.40 3.71 4.71
C GLY A 50 -11.09 4.95 5.26
N GLU A 51 -11.99 4.75 6.21
CA GLU A 51 -12.60 5.84 6.96
C GLU A 51 -11.55 6.59 7.76
N LEU A 52 -11.64 7.92 7.72
CA LEU A 52 -10.80 8.82 8.47
C LEU A 52 -11.32 8.94 9.91
N HIS A 53 -10.51 8.50 10.87
CA HIS A 53 -10.78 8.74 12.29
C HIS A 53 -9.65 9.55 12.92
N ILE A 54 -10.00 10.65 13.57
CA ILE A 54 -9.05 11.48 14.31
C ILE A 54 -9.18 11.16 15.79
N LEU A 55 -8.10 10.67 16.38
CA LEU A 55 -8.00 10.33 17.78
C LEU A 55 -7.16 11.40 18.48
N ALA A 56 -7.74 12.00 19.53
CA ALA A 56 -7.03 12.91 20.39
C ALA A 56 -5.95 12.14 21.17
N GLY A 57 -4.70 12.59 21.10
CA GLY A 57 -3.57 11.95 21.79
C GLY A 57 -2.46 11.47 20.85
N GLY A 58 -1.56 12.38 20.50
CA GLY A 58 -0.27 12.07 19.91
C GLY A 58 0.79 11.68 20.95
N ILE A 59 1.98 11.32 20.48
CA ILE A 59 3.14 11.03 21.34
C ILE A 59 3.67 12.34 21.95
N ARG A 60 3.44 13.47 21.28
CA ARG A 60 3.88 14.80 21.69
C ARG A 60 2.71 15.77 21.80
N VAL A 61 2.90 16.81 22.61
CA VAL A 61 1.94 17.92 22.72
C VAL A 61 1.79 18.59 21.35
N GLY A 62 0.56 18.71 20.86
CA GLY A 62 0.26 19.30 19.54
C GLY A 62 0.28 18.30 18.38
N GLU A 63 0.48 17.01 18.64
CA GLU A 63 0.26 15.94 17.66
C GLU A 63 -1.08 15.24 17.92
N ASN A 64 -1.76 14.86 16.83
CA ASN A 64 -2.93 14.00 16.85
C ASN A 64 -2.63 12.70 16.12
N ARG A 65 -3.31 11.64 16.55
CA ARG A 65 -3.25 10.35 15.86
C ARG A 65 -4.39 10.29 14.85
N VAL A 66 -4.05 10.12 13.58
CA VAL A 66 -5.01 9.92 12.51
C VAL A 66 -4.98 8.46 12.10
N MET A 67 -6.15 7.85 12.01
CA MET A 67 -6.32 6.48 11.53
C MET A 67 -7.05 6.51 10.20
N VAL A 68 -6.52 5.77 9.23
CA VAL A 68 -7.14 5.56 7.91
C VAL A 68 -7.19 4.07 7.66
N GLY A 69 -8.38 3.48 7.80
CA GLY A 69 -8.52 2.02 7.82
C GLY A 69 -7.75 1.41 8.99
N SER A 70 -6.77 0.55 8.71
CA SER A 70 -5.91 -0.10 9.71
C SER A 70 -4.58 0.62 9.97
N GLU A 71 -4.32 1.74 9.29
CA GLU A 71 -3.03 2.44 9.36
C GLU A 71 -3.13 3.67 10.26
N HIS A 72 -2.10 3.89 11.08
CA HIS A 72 -2.01 5.00 12.01
C HIS A 72 -0.89 5.97 11.63
N PHE A 73 -1.19 7.26 11.73
CA PHE A 73 -0.30 8.36 11.40
C PHE A 73 -0.31 9.39 12.53
N PHE A 74 0.82 10.03 12.74
CA PHE A 74 0.91 11.19 13.63
C PHE A 74 1.00 12.44 12.78
N VAL A 75 0.10 13.38 13.01
CA VAL A 75 0.01 14.64 12.27
C VAL A 75 -0.10 15.79 13.24
N SER A 76 0.22 17.01 12.79
CA SER A 76 0.02 18.20 13.62
C SER A 76 -1.47 18.47 13.85
N THR A 77 -1.79 19.23 14.89
CA THR A 77 -3.17 19.68 15.15
C THR A 77 -3.79 20.39 13.95
N GLU A 78 -3.01 21.22 13.24
CA GLU A 78 -3.48 21.92 12.04
C GLU A 78 -3.80 20.96 10.90
N GLN A 79 -2.93 19.97 10.66
CA GLN A 79 -3.14 18.95 9.63
C GLN A 79 -4.34 18.06 9.95
N ALA A 80 -4.51 17.66 11.22
CA ALA A 80 -5.69 16.90 11.65
C ALA A 80 -6.97 17.70 11.39
N ARG A 81 -6.99 18.99 11.72
CA ARG A 81 -8.13 19.88 11.48
C ARG A 81 -8.43 20.02 9.99
N ALA A 82 -7.40 20.21 9.16
CA ALA A 82 -7.56 20.27 7.70
C ALA A 82 -8.12 18.95 7.14
N LEU A 83 -7.61 17.80 7.60
CA LEU A 83 -8.12 16.49 7.18
C LEU A 83 -9.60 16.32 7.55
N GLN A 84 -10.00 16.77 8.73
CA GLN A 84 -11.40 16.74 9.16
C GLN A 84 -12.32 17.62 8.30
N GLU A 85 -11.85 18.81 7.96
CA GLU A 85 -12.63 19.81 7.23
C GLU A 85 -12.80 19.45 5.75
N TYR A 86 -11.73 19.00 5.09
CA TYR A 86 -11.74 18.74 3.65
C TYR A 86 -12.15 17.31 3.28
N PHE A 87 -12.07 16.35 4.21
CA PHE A 87 -12.26 14.93 3.90
C PHE A 87 -13.20 14.22 4.90
N PRO A 88 -14.50 14.57 4.94
CA PRO A 88 -15.48 13.82 5.71
C PRO A 88 -15.76 12.47 5.02
N GLY A 89 -15.21 11.38 5.54
CA GLY A 89 -15.55 10.01 5.11
C GLY A 89 -14.35 9.15 4.70
N VAL A 90 -14.46 8.46 3.57
CA VAL A 90 -13.44 7.53 3.09
C VAL A 90 -12.34 8.30 2.35
N VAL A 91 -11.10 8.10 2.79
CA VAL A 91 -9.93 8.81 2.28
C VAL A 91 -8.87 7.81 1.83
N ARG A 92 -8.15 8.15 0.75
CA ARG A 92 -6.90 7.51 0.38
C ARG A 92 -5.75 8.41 0.75
N VAL A 93 -4.82 7.91 1.55
CA VAL A 93 -3.65 8.67 2.00
C VAL A 93 -2.39 8.03 1.46
N PHE A 94 -1.54 8.83 0.83
CA PHE A 94 -0.20 8.45 0.39
C PHE A 94 0.80 8.84 1.45
N TYR A 95 1.62 7.89 1.90
CA TYR A 95 2.56 8.09 2.98
C TYR A 95 3.94 7.49 2.67
N ALA A 96 4.98 8.05 3.26
CA ALA A 96 6.34 7.51 3.13
C ALA A 96 6.48 6.29 4.06
N THR A 97 6.96 5.16 3.52
CA THR A 97 6.96 3.86 4.24
C THR A 97 7.70 3.92 5.57
N ASN A 98 8.87 4.58 5.60
CA ASN A 98 9.75 4.59 6.77
C ASN A 98 9.38 5.64 7.81
N SER A 99 9.02 6.86 7.39
CA SER A 99 8.66 7.93 8.33
C SER A 99 7.19 7.91 8.73
N ARG A 100 6.34 7.14 8.03
CA ARG A 100 4.87 7.17 8.15
C ARG A 100 4.31 8.59 8.02
N GLN A 101 5.02 9.49 7.34
CA GLN A 101 4.56 10.84 7.11
C GLN A 101 3.57 10.85 5.95
N ILE A 102 2.43 11.51 6.15
CA ILE A 102 1.45 11.74 5.10
C ILE A 102 2.02 12.74 4.10
N LEU A 103 2.04 12.37 2.83
CA LEU A 103 2.52 13.18 1.72
C LEU A 103 1.35 13.84 0.98
N SER A 104 0.27 13.09 0.79
CA SER A 104 -0.95 13.56 0.12
C SER A 104 -2.16 12.77 0.60
N ALA A 105 -3.34 13.37 0.51
CA ALA A 105 -4.62 12.74 0.84
C ALA A 105 -5.64 13.07 -0.25
N GLU A 106 -6.42 12.07 -0.65
CA GLU A 106 -7.45 12.15 -1.67
C GLU A 106 -8.80 11.70 -1.08
N ALA A 107 -9.83 12.51 -1.30
CA ALA A 107 -11.21 12.17 -0.93
C ALA A 107 -11.71 11.13 -1.92
N LEU A 108 -12.04 9.95 -1.42
CA LEU A 108 -12.75 9.01 -2.26
C LEU A 108 -14.22 9.37 -2.15
N ARG A 109 -14.75 10.00 -3.21
CA ARG A 109 -16.20 10.11 -3.37
C ARG A 109 -16.73 8.68 -3.34
N GLU A 110 -17.64 8.40 -2.42
CA GLU A 110 -18.48 7.22 -2.56
C GLU A 110 -19.12 7.34 -3.94
N VAL A 111 -18.62 6.57 -4.90
CA VAL A 111 -19.41 6.24 -6.07
C VAL A 111 -20.55 5.45 -5.46
N ASN A 112 -21.66 6.14 -5.23
CA ASN A 112 -22.93 5.54 -4.92
C ASN A 112 -23.25 4.69 -6.16
N VAL A 113 -22.68 3.50 -6.22
CA VAL A 113 -23.22 2.42 -7.00
C VAL A 113 -24.49 2.15 -6.25
N ASP A 114 -25.57 2.84 -6.67
CA ASP A 114 -26.92 2.43 -6.33
C ASP A 114 -26.91 0.93 -6.50
N LYS A 115 -26.91 0.23 -5.37
CA LYS A 115 -27.21 -1.18 -5.35
C LYS A 115 -28.63 -1.22 -5.85
N LEU A 116 -28.79 -1.37 -7.18
CA LEU A 116 -30.03 -1.77 -7.80
C LEU A 116 -30.56 -2.89 -6.91
N LYS A 117 -31.61 -2.56 -6.15
CA LYS A 117 -32.28 -3.55 -5.33
C LYS A 117 -32.72 -4.60 -6.32
N VAL A 118 -32.37 -5.86 -6.05
CA VAL A 118 -32.77 -6.99 -6.89
C VAL A 118 -34.30 -7.07 -7.02
N GLU A 119 -35.03 -6.39 -6.14
CA GLU A 119 -36.48 -6.18 -6.20
C GLU A 119 -36.93 -5.44 -7.48
N ASP A 120 -36.18 -4.44 -7.97
CA ASP A 120 -36.58 -3.68 -9.19
C ASP A 120 -36.24 -4.42 -10.50
N LEU A 121 -35.55 -5.56 -10.44
CA LEU A 121 -35.23 -6.40 -11.61
C LEU A 121 -36.20 -7.58 -11.81
N GLN A 122 -37.15 -7.78 -10.88
CA GLN A 122 -38.08 -8.92 -10.95
C GLN A 122 -39.50 -8.55 -11.40
N ASP A 123 -39.83 -7.27 -11.56
CA ASP A 123 -41.24 -6.86 -11.60
C ASP A 123 -41.94 -6.76 -12.96
N ASP A 124 -41.27 -6.77 -14.12
CA ASP A 124 -42.01 -6.36 -15.33
C ASP A 124 -42.44 -7.44 -16.34
N GLU A 125 -41.92 -8.69 -16.36
CA GLU A 125 -42.36 -9.64 -17.42
C GLU A 125 -42.43 -11.14 -17.07
N ARG A 126 -42.07 -11.58 -15.85
CA ARG A 126 -41.97 -13.03 -15.56
C ARG A 126 -42.94 -13.59 -14.52
N ALA A 127 -43.60 -12.74 -13.73
CA ALA A 127 -44.56 -13.22 -12.73
C ALA A 127 -45.91 -13.65 -13.37
N ASP A 128 -46.35 -12.96 -14.43
CA ASP A 128 -47.65 -13.25 -15.06
C ASP A 128 -47.67 -14.56 -15.86
N LEU A 129 -46.54 -14.95 -16.47
CA LEU A 129 -46.44 -16.19 -17.25
C LEU A 129 -46.46 -17.47 -16.39
N ILE A 130 -46.05 -17.38 -15.12
CA ILE A 130 -46.00 -18.54 -14.21
C ILE A 130 -47.38 -18.79 -13.57
N LEU A 131 -48.11 -17.73 -13.27
CA LEU A 131 -49.44 -17.79 -12.66
C LEU A 131 -50.53 -18.32 -13.61
N GLU A 132 -50.41 -18.06 -14.92
CA GLU A 132 -51.32 -18.64 -15.92
C GLU A 132 -51.04 -20.12 -16.20
N ALA A 133 -49.78 -20.56 -16.14
CA ALA A 133 -49.42 -21.96 -16.31
C ALA A 133 -49.95 -22.85 -15.16
N GLU A 134 -49.87 -22.38 -13.91
CA GLU A 134 -50.39 -23.12 -12.74
C GLU A 134 -51.94 -23.19 -12.69
N ARG A 135 -52.63 -22.23 -13.33
CA ARG A 135 -54.11 -22.29 -13.47
C ARG A 135 -54.55 -23.34 -14.47
N GLN A 136 -53.83 -23.51 -15.59
CA GLN A 136 -54.17 -24.51 -16.60
C GLN A 136 -53.90 -25.94 -16.12
N GLU A 137 -52.85 -26.15 -15.33
CA GLU A 137 -52.53 -27.48 -14.78
C GLU A 137 -53.57 -27.94 -13.75
N ASN A 138 -54.06 -27.03 -12.89
CA ASN A 138 -55.08 -27.35 -11.88
C ASN A 138 -56.48 -27.61 -12.45
N GLU A 139 -56.82 -27.06 -13.62
CA GLU A 139 -58.09 -27.40 -14.30
C GLU A 139 -58.05 -28.77 -14.98
N HIS A 140 -56.87 -29.23 -15.40
CA HIS A 140 -56.72 -30.54 -16.05
C HIS A 140 -56.76 -31.72 -15.09
N ILE A 141 -56.47 -31.50 -13.80
CA ILE A 141 -56.51 -32.54 -12.75
C ILE A 141 -57.94 -32.73 -12.19
N ARG A 142 -58.89 -31.83 -12.49
CA ARG A 142 -60.28 -31.88 -12.02
C ARG A 142 -61.30 -32.36 -13.05
N ARG A 143 -60.88 -32.83 -14.23
CA ARG A 143 -61.72 -33.58 -15.18
C ARG A 143 -61.27 -35.03 -15.24
#